data_AF-A0A831THW0-F1
#
_entry.id   AF-A0A831THW0-F1
#
_cell.length_a   1.000
_cell.length_b   1.000
_cell.length_c   1.000
_cell.angle_alpha   90.00
_cell.angle_beta   90.00
_cell.angle_gamma   90.00
#
_symmetry.space_group_name_H-M   'P 1'
#
loop_
_entity.id
_entity.type
_entity.pdbx_description
1 polymer ?
#
loop_
_entity_poly.entity_id
_entity_poly.type
_entity_poly.pdbx_seq_one_letter_code
_entity_poly.pdbx_strand_id
1 'polypeptide(L)' 'VFEVEELFATGDRCVVRWRYRWAPDVEGTPGHIRGVDLFRVRDGKVAEKLSYVKG' A
#
# COMPACT_ATOMS: atom_id res chain seq x y z
N VAL A 1 9.91 3.56 6.32
CA VAL A 1 9.95 2.10 6.07
C VAL A 1 8.60 1.64 5.59
N PHE A 2 8.56 1.04 4.40
CA PHE A 2 7.36 0.43 3.83
C PHE A 2 7.44 -1.10 4.02
N GLU A 3 6.35 -1.70 4.47
CA GLU A 3 6.25 -3.12 4.76
C GLU A 3 4.99 -3.68 4.10
N VAL A 4 5.14 -4.75 3.32
CA VAL A 4 4.01 -5.53 2.80
C VAL A 4 3.59 -6.49 3.90
N GLU A 5 2.34 -6.38 4.34
CA GLU A 5 1.79 -7.24 5.38
C GLU A 5 1.07 -8.46 4.79
N GLU A 6 0.52 -8.30 3.58
CA GLU A 6 -0.19 -9.34 2.86
C GLU A 6 -0.28 -8.99 1.38
N LEU A 7 -0.12 -9.98 0.50
CA LEU A 7 -0.26 -9.82 -0.93
C LEU A 7 -0.90 -11.08 -1.51
N PHE A 8 -1.97 -10.90 -2.28
CA PHE A 8 -2.55 -11.96 -3.08
C PHE A 8 -3.09 -11.41 -4.40
N ALA A 9 -3.25 -12.31 -5.37
CA ALA A 9 -3.78 -12.00 -6.68
C ALA A 9 -4.88 -12.98 -7.06
N THR A 10 -5.87 -12.51 -7.82
CA THR A 10 -6.93 -13.32 -8.39
C THR A 10 -7.44 -12.66 -9.68
N GLY A 11 -7.46 -13.43 -10.78
CA GLY A 11 -7.77 -12.88 -12.10
C GLY A 11 -6.83 -11.74 -12.50
N ASP A 12 -7.40 -10.62 -12.95
CA ASP A 12 -6.66 -9.41 -13.31
C ASP A 12 -6.44 -8.45 -12.12
N ARG A 13 -6.75 -8.88 -10.88
CA ARG A 13 -6.64 -8.06 -9.68
C ARG A 13 -5.55 -8.53 -8.73
N CYS A 14 -4.91 -7.58 -8.07
CA CYS A 14 -4.01 -7.82 -6.94
C CYS A 14 -4.39 -6.93 -5.76
N VAL A 15 -4.37 -7.51 -4.56
CA VAL A 15 -4.61 -6.80 -3.30
C VAL A 15 -3.31 -6.81 -2.51
N VAL A 16 -2.87 -5.63 -2.07
CA VAL A 16 -1.68 -5.47 -1.23
C VAL A 16 -2.07 -4.70 0.02
N ARG A 17 -1.96 -5.33 1.18
CA ARG A 17 -2.06 -4.64 2.47
C ARG A 17 -0.66 -4.29 2.96
N TRP A 18 -0.49 -3.06 3.40
CA TRP A 18 0.82 -2.51 3.71
C TRP A 18 0.79 -1.57 4.92
N ARG A 19 1.97 -1.38 5.51
CA ARG A 19 2.23 -0.40 6.56
C ARG A 19 3.41 0.47 6.18
N TYR A 20 3.24 1.79 6.29
CA TYR A 20 4.32 2.75 6.14
C TYR A 20 4.58 3.43 7.48
N ARG A 21 5.84 3.45 7.91
CA ARG A 21 6.32 4.17 9.10
C ARG A 21 7.31 5.24 8.66
N TRP A 22 7.23 6.45 9.19
CA TRP A 22 8.24 7.50 8.95
C TRP A 22 9.05 7.80 10.21
N ALA A 23 10.27 8.29 10.00
CA ALA A 23 11.10 8.81 11.09
C ALA A 23 10.44 10.04 11.71
N PRO A 24 10.81 10.42 12.96
CA PRO A 24 10.32 11.64 13.58
C PRO A 24 10.44 12.84 12.65
N ASP A 25 9.39 13.64 12.57
CA ASP A 25 9.40 14.92 11.88
C ASP A 25 10.14 15.99 12.70
N VAL A 26 10.08 17.25 12.27
CA VAL A 26 10.74 18.39 12.95
C VAL A 26 10.20 18.57 14.38
N GLU A 27 8.97 18.15 14.64
CA GLU A 27 8.33 18.19 15.97
C GLU A 27 8.63 16.93 16.80
N GLY A 28 9.43 16.00 16.27
CA GLY A 28 9.88 14.80 16.98
C GLY A 28 8.84 13.69 17.03
N THR A 29 7.75 13.76 16.25
CA THR A 29 6.68 12.77 16.30
C THR A 29 6.89 11.69 15.23
N PRO A 30 7.25 10.44 15.61
CA PRO A 30 7.21 9.33 14.67
C PRO A 30 5.75 8.97 14.36
N GLY A 31 5.48 8.56 13.12
CA GLY A 31 4.13 8.20 12.72
C GLY A 31 4.07 6.99 11.80
N HIS A 32 2.86 6.51 11.60
CA HIS A 32 2.59 5.42 10.67
C HIS A 32 1.20 5.56 10.05
N ILE A 33 1.06 4.99 8.86
CA ILE A 33 -0.20 4.82 8.18
C ILE A 33 -0.28 3.38 7.67
N ARG A 34 -1.48 2.80 7.68
CA ARG A 34 -1.75 1.51 7.05
C ARG A 34 -2.61 1.75 5.83
N GLY A 35 -2.44 0.92 4.82
CA GLY A 35 -3.23 1.01 3.62
C GLY A 35 -3.46 -0.32 2.94
N VAL A 36 -4.42 -0.29 2.04
CA VAL A 36 -4.70 -1.35 1.07
C VAL A 36 -4.66 -0.72 -0.31
N ASP A 37 -3.85 -1.30 -1.18
CA ASP A 37 -3.84 -1.00 -2.59
C ASP A 37 -4.58 -2.11 -3.36
N LEU A 38 -5.52 -1.70 -4.22
CA LEU A 38 -6.16 -2.57 -5.21
C LEU A 38 -5.57 -2.23 -6.58
N PHE A 39 -4.94 -3.21 -7.20
CA PHE A 39 -4.41 -3.09 -8.55
C PHE A 39 -5.27 -3.85 -9.54
N ARG A 40 -5.36 -3.32 -10.76
CA ARG A 40 -5.76 -4.09 -11.94
C ARG A 40 -4.58 -4.20 -12.90
N VAL A 41 -4.26 -5.39 -13.38
CA VAL A 41 -3.14 -5.67 -14.29
C VAL A 41 -3.67 -6.20 -15.61
N ARG A 42 -3.32 -5.55 -16.72
CA ARG A 42 -3.73 -5.94 -18.08
C ARG A 42 -2.53 -5.89 -19.00
N ASP A 43 -2.38 -6.90 -19.84
CA ASP A 43 -1.26 -7.02 -20.79
C ASP A 43 0.12 -6.83 -20.13
N GLY A 44 0.27 -7.38 -18.91
CA GLY A 44 1.49 -7.27 -18.11
C GLY A 44 1.76 -5.89 -17.50
N LYS A 45 0.81 -4.95 -17.57
CA LYS A 45 0.94 -3.57 -17.08
C LYS A 45 -0.09 -3.25 -16.00
N VAL A 46 0.26 -2.34 -15.09
CA VAL A 46 -0.71 -1.78 -14.14
C VAL A 46 -1.69 -0.88 -14.91
N ALA A 47 -2.95 -1.30 -14.97
CA ALA A 47 -4.04 -0.59 -15.62
C ALA A 47 -4.83 0.31 -14.65
N GLU A 48 -4.81 0.01 -13.35
CA GLU A 48 -5.45 0.80 -12.30
C GLU A 48 -4.73 0.58 -10.97
N LYS A 49 -4.70 1.63 -10.14
CA LYS A 49 -4.32 1.57 -8.74
C LYS A 49 -5.28 2.43 -7.91
N LEU A 50 -5.97 1.79 -6.96
CA LEU A 50 -6.78 2.47 -5.94
C LEU A 50 -6.11 2.27 -4.58
N SER A 51 -5.92 3.35 -3.82
CA SER A 51 -5.26 3.31 -2.52
C SER A 51 -6.21 3.82 -1.43
N TYR A 52 -6.42 2.99 -0.41
CA TYR A 52 -7.24 3.33 0.74
C TYR A 52 -6.36 3.28 1.98
N VAL A 53 -6.34 4.37 2.74
CA VAL A 53 -5.42 4.53 3.86
C VAL A 53 -6.14 4.89 5.15
N LYS A 54 -5.57 4.45 6.28
CA LYS A 54 -5.98 4.82 7.62
C LYS A 54 -4.74 5.05 8.49
N GLY A 55 -4.67 6.23 9.09
CA GLY A 55 -3.61 6.70 9.98
C GLY A 55 -4.13 7.87 10.79
#